data_AF-A0A3B9UZV4-F1
#
_entry.id   AF-A0A3B9UZV4-F1
#
_cell.length_a   1.000
_cell.length_b   1.000
_cell.length_c   1.000
_cell.angle_alpha   90.00
_cell.angle_beta   90.00
_cell.angle_gamma   90.00
#
_symmetry.space_group_name_H-M   'P 1'
#
loop_
_entity.id
_entity.type
_entity.pdbx_description
1 polymer ?
#
loop_
_entity_poly.entity_id
_entity_poly.type
_entity_poly.pdbx_seq_one_letter_code
_entity_poly.pdbx_strand_id
1 'polypeptide(L)'
;MPDELGKKLFTYAVITDTHLNQGETESNSEFAVNKLSNGRMRFVVQDLNRRNLAFVIHLGDLLHPVPAVPHLYRRAAEQFKEQVADLDHPLHVLPGNHDIGDKPCDWSPTCIVQDEFIALWKEHFGANYRAFDHGDCRFILFDSQIINSGLSIEAEQAAWIETELAAATDQGKRIFLNCHYPPFLTYPDEQDHYDNLTDPGRSWILDLMEHHRVEALFAGHVHNVWYNHYRGTDCYLLPSTAFVRLDYAEIYRVVPTPEMESGRNDIGKLGYFLVHVHESGHICEWVRTYGEVSAPDRSAIEPQDDVATIHPRQNSNTRFGFDMRQNWLEVIEVPPSGALDEFDRKQTRNDYALMALLDMGVRRLRIPLRDLLNPDHRARLDDCARLGILFTLFSFGIPDSRALDAISQSRGLIDIWEISDLFQKLPSVVEAVAPTANAAGISIFVSKLRSIDELVRDGEKYYHTTSHGFTPDDGRQLAEVADWDNVDGVVFRISGETAPWRAAQDVADVCRVPGLKASLHIRMTTGSPGSTPLDDDWVANRAAEALVVSAAHSNMHVYIDTFADVDRGYYRRHGVVDRYYNPRQAFYVLRYMNGVLADGFSAQTGDVFTPAHADASISLIDENKR
;
A
#
# COMPACT_ATOMS: atom_id res chain seq x y z
N MET A 1 18.39 10.73 6.40
CA MET A 1 19.11 10.72 5.10
C MET A 1 18.24 9.92 4.16
N PRO A 2 17.97 10.33 2.90
CA PRO A 2 17.39 9.36 1.98
C PRO A 2 18.45 8.27 1.80
N ASP A 3 18.08 7.09 2.27
CA ASP A 3 18.76 5.84 2.03
C ASP A 3 18.69 5.61 0.52
N GLU A 4 19.72 6.09 -0.19
CA GLU A 4 19.77 5.99 -1.65
C GLU A 4 19.81 4.50 -1.99
N LEU A 5 18.67 3.99 -2.47
CA LEU A 5 18.52 2.61 -2.95
C LEU A 5 19.68 2.23 -3.88
N GLY A 6 20.23 3.20 -4.63
CA GLY A 6 21.25 2.96 -5.64
C GLY A 6 20.64 2.36 -6.89
N LYS A 7 21.49 1.83 -7.76
CA LYS A 7 21.06 1.25 -9.04
C LYS A 7 20.22 0.00 -8.81
N LYS A 8 19.21 -0.20 -9.66
CA LYS A 8 18.49 -1.47 -9.72
C LYS A 8 19.44 -2.55 -10.25
N LEU A 9 19.62 -3.63 -9.50
CA LEU A 9 20.49 -4.75 -9.84
C LEU A 9 19.73 -5.78 -10.68
N PHE A 10 18.57 -6.24 -10.19
CA PHE A 10 17.71 -7.20 -10.88
C PHE A 10 16.27 -7.10 -10.38
N THR A 11 15.38 -7.86 -10.99
CA THR A 11 13.97 -7.99 -10.57
C THR A 11 13.61 -9.47 -10.57
N TYR A 12 12.88 -9.90 -9.56
CA TYR A 12 12.28 -11.24 -9.50
C TYR A 12 10.80 -11.12 -9.15
N ALA A 13 10.02 -12.15 -9.44
CA ALA A 13 8.60 -12.18 -9.08
C ALA A 13 8.36 -13.13 -7.91
N VAL A 14 7.36 -12.79 -7.10
CA VAL A 14 6.86 -13.64 -6.01
C VAL A 14 5.36 -13.81 -6.21
N ILE A 15 4.94 -15.06 -6.42
CA ILE A 15 3.54 -15.49 -6.56
C ILE A 15 3.19 -16.43 -5.41
N THR A 16 1.90 -16.60 -5.13
CA THR A 16 1.42 -17.50 -4.07
C THR A 16 -0.04 -17.86 -4.29
N ASP A 17 -0.49 -18.93 -3.61
CA ASP A 17 -1.90 -19.27 -3.46
C ASP A 17 -2.60 -19.35 -4.83
N THR A 18 -2.01 -20.12 -5.75
CA THR A 18 -2.59 -20.33 -7.09
C THR A 18 -3.74 -21.32 -7.07
N HIS A 19 -3.78 -22.23 -6.10
CA HIS A 19 -4.88 -23.17 -5.86
C HIS A 19 -5.35 -23.87 -7.15
N LEU A 20 -4.42 -24.46 -7.92
CA LEU A 20 -4.76 -25.15 -9.16
C LEU A 20 -5.61 -26.37 -8.87
N ASN A 21 -6.64 -26.57 -9.68
CA ASN A 21 -7.52 -27.71 -9.57
C ASN A 21 -7.10 -28.84 -10.50
N GLN A 22 -7.71 -30.01 -10.28
CA GLN A 22 -7.52 -31.25 -11.03
C GLN A 22 -7.94 -31.19 -12.51
N GLY A 23 -8.62 -30.13 -12.95
CA GLY A 23 -9.07 -29.92 -14.32
C GLY A 23 -9.42 -28.45 -14.57
N GLU A 24 -9.57 -28.07 -15.85
CA GLU A 24 -9.64 -26.65 -16.25
C GLU A 24 -10.70 -25.82 -15.51
N THR A 25 -11.88 -26.41 -15.29
CA THR A 25 -12.98 -25.78 -14.53
C THR A 25 -13.58 -26.72 -13.48
N GLU A 26 -12.92 -27.86 -13.25
CA GLU A 26 -13.32 -28.85 -12.26
C GLU A 26 -12.66 -28.52 -10.92
N SER A 27 -13.45 -28.22 -9.89
CA SER A 27 -12.96 -27.94 -8.54
C SER A 27 -13.71 -28.81 -7.53
N ASN A 28 -13.04 -29.25 -6.47
CA ASN A 28 -13.65 -29.92 -5.32
C ASN A 28 -14.11 -28.94 -4.22
N SER A 29 -14.04 -27.63 -4.47
CA SER A 29 -14.66 -26.59 -3.65
C SER A 29 -16.05 -26.22 -4.16
N GLU A 30 -16.92 -25.85 -3.24
CA GLU A 30 -18.29 -25.37 -3.53
C GLU A 30 -18.31 -23.93 -4.10
N PHE A 31 -17.24 -23.15 -3.89
CA PHE A 31 -17.15 -21.77 -4.35
C PHE A 31 -16.88 -21.67 -5.86
N ALA A 32 -17.62 -20.81 -6.54
CA ALA A 32 -17.53 -20.64 -7.99
C ALA A 32 -16.18 -20.07 -8.42
N VAL A 33 -15.62 -19.13 -7.65
CA VAL A 33 -14.32 -18.51 -7.93
C VAL A 33 -13.18 -19.52 -8.01
N ASN A 34 -13.24 -20.61 -7.23
CA ASN A 34 -12.21 -21.65 -7.24
C ASN A 34 -12.10 -22.35 -8.61
N LYS A 35 -13.15 -22.35 -9.43
CA LYS A 35 -13.10 -22.91 -10.81
C LYS A 35 -12.29 -22.06 -11.78
N LEU A 36 -11.90 -20.84 -11.39
CA LEU A 36 -11.13 -19.91 -12.23
C LEU A 36 -9.61 -20.06 -12.05
N SER A 37 -9.14 -20.79 -11.02
CA SER A 37 -7.72 -20.86 -10.65
C SER A 37 -6.79 -21.25 -11.79
N ASN A 38 -7.12 -22.30 -12.56
CA ASN A 38 -6.27 -22.78 -13.66
C ASN A 38 -6.16 -21.71 -14.76
N GLY A 39 -7.27 -21.03 -15.07
CA GLY A 39 -7.31 -19.93 -16.02
C GLY A 39 -6.51 -18.70 -15.58
N ARG A 40 -6.59 -18.38 -14.28
CA ARG A 40 -5.86 -17.26 -13.66
C ARG A 40 -4.35 -17.52 -13.61
N MET A 41 -3.93 -18.72 -13.24
CA MET A 41 -2.51 -19.08 -13.25
C MET A 41 -1.92 -19.00 -14.66
N ARG A 42 -2.64 -19.48 -15.68
CA ARG A 42 -2.19 -19.37 -17.06
C ARG A 42 -2.00 -17.91 -17.49
N PHE A 43 -2.91 -17.02 -17.10
CA PHE A 43 -2.75 -15.58 -17.31
C PHE A 43 -1.48 -15.06 -16.61
N VAL A 44 -1.25 -15.46 -15.35
CA VAL A 44 -0.06 -15.07 -14.59
C VAL A 44 1.23 -15.54 -15.28
N VAL A 45 1.32 -16.79 -15.74
CA VAL A 45 2.48 -17.28 -16.50
C VAL A 45 2.73 -16.43 -17.74
N GLN A 46 1.68 -16.16 -18.53
CA GLN A 46 1.77 -15.30 -19.71
C GLN A 46 2.19 -13.86 -19.35
N ASP A 47 1.83 -13.35 -18.17
CA ASP A 47 2.22 -12.02 -17.68
C ASP A 47 3.67 -11.96 -17.19
N LEU A 48 4.13 -13.02 -16.52
CA LEU A 48 5.52 -13.15 -16.10
C LEU A 48 6.46 -13.23 -17.31
N ASN A 49 6.11 -13.98 -18.36
CA ASN A 49 6.93 -14.12 -19.57
C ASN A 49 7.15 -12.81 -20.33
N ARG A 50 6.27 -11.81 -20.17
CA ARG A 50 6.42 -10.48 -20.77
C ARG A 50 7.44 -9.61 -20.05
N ARG A 51 7.93 -10.05 -18.88
CA ARG A 51 8.77 -9.25 -17.99
C ARG A 51 10.21 -9.75 -18.00
N ASN A 52 11.15 -8.84 -17.80
CA ASN A 52 12.55 -9.18 -17.60
C ASN A 52 12.80 -9.56 -16.13
N LEU A 53 12.70 -10.85 -15.82
CA LEU A 53 12.84 -11.39 -14.48
C LEU A 53 14.06 -12.30 -14.37
N ALA A 54 14.73 -12.28 -13.22
CA ALA A 54 15.82 -13.19 -12.92
C ALA A 54 15.32 -14.61 -12.61
N PHE A 55 14.20 -14.70 -11.89
CA PHE A 55 13.53 -15.93 -11.48
C PHE A 55 12.14 -15.60 -10.89
N VAL A 56 11.37 -16.63 -10.59
CA VAL A 56 10.06 -16.59 -9.91
C VAL A 56 10.10 -17.46 -8.67
N ILE A 57 9.57 -16.97 -7.55
CA ILE A 57 9.34 -17.74 -6.33
C ILE A 57 7.83 -17.95 -6.15
N HIS A 58 7.40 -19.18 -5.89
CA HIS A 58 6.04 -19.52 -5.50
C HIS A 58 5.99 -19.94 -4.03
N LEU A 59 5.20 -19.23 -3.22
CA LEU A 59 5.22 -19.36 -1.76
C LEU A 59 4.37 -20.48 -1.16
N GLY A 60 3.84 -21.41 -1.96
CA GLY A 60 2.92 -22.44 -1.47
C GLY A 60 1.46 -22.25 -1.90
N ASP A 61 0.66 -23.25 -1.55
CA ASP A 61 -0.72 -23.49 -2.02
C ASP A 61 -0.78 -23.48 -3.55
N LEU A 62 0.11 -24.27 -4.14
CA LEU A 62 0.15 -24.49 -5.58
C LEU A 62 -1.16 -25.12 -6.03
N LEU A 63 -1.61 -26.13 -5.29
CA LEU A 63 -2.76 -26.97 -5.61
C LEU A 63 -3.93 -26.67 -4.68
N HIS A 64 -5.16 -26.83 -5.19
CA HIS A 64 -6.36 -26.74 -4.36
C HIS A 64 -6.74 -28.07 -3.69
N PRO A 65 -6.77 -29.21 -4.40
CA PRO A 65 -7.05 -30.49 -3.75
C PRO A 65 -5.94 -30.84 -2.77
N VAL A 66 -6.30 -31.05 -1.50
CA VAL A 66 -5.35 -31.43 -0.45
C VAL A 66 -4.81 -32.85 -0.64
N PRO A 67 -3.62 -33.16 -0.11
CA PRO A 67 -3.00 -34.49 -0.24
C PRO A 67 -3.82 -35.64 0.38
N ALA A 68 -4.77 -35.32 1.28
CA ALA A 68 -5.74 -36.28 1.80
C ALA A 68 -6.71 -36.85 0.73
N VAL A 69 -6.73 -36.27 -0.48
CA VAL A 69 -7.43 -36.82 -1.65
C VAL A 69 -6.42 -37.08 -2.79
N PRO A 70 -5.56 -38.13 -2.68
CA PRO A 70 -4.34 -38.23 -3.49
C PRO A 70 -4.55 -38.28 -5.00
N HIS A 71 -5.68 -38.83 -5.46
CA HIS A 71 -5.96 -38.93 -6.89
C HIS A 71 -6.31 -37.58 -7.54
N LEU A 72 -6.97 -36.67 -6.80
CA LEU A 72 -7.21 -35.31 -7.27
C LEU A 72 -5.94 -34.46 -7.16
N TYR A 73 -5.20 -34.63 -6.06
CA TYR A 73 -3.90 -33.98 -5.86
C TYR A 73 -2.95 -34.26 -7.02
N ARG A 74 -2.77 -35.54 -7.40
CA ARG A 74 -1.89 -35.94 -8.51
C ARG A 74 -2.27 -35.29 -9.84
N ARG A 75 -3.58 -35.21 -10.15
CA ARG A 75 -4.07 -34.53 -11.35
C ARG A 75 -3.83 -33.02 -11.31
N ALA A 76 -4.07 -32.38 -10.17
CA ALA A 76 -3.78 -30.96 -10.00
C ALA A 76 -2.28 -30.69 -10.14
N ALA A 77 -1.42 -31.56 -9.62
CA ALA A 77 0.03 -31.47 -9.78
C ALA A 77 0.48 -31.61 -11.25
N GLU A 78 -0.19 -32.47 -12.03
CA GLU A 78 0.01 -32.56 -13.49
C GLU A 78 -0.40 -31.25 -14.17
N GLN A 79 -1.57 -30.70 -13.85
CA GLN A 79 -2.03 -29.40 -14.37
C GLN A 79 -1.05 -28.26 -14.05
N PHE A 80 -0.51 -28.22 -12.83
CA PHE A 80 0.50 -27.24 -12.45
C PHE A 80 1.76 -27.36 -13.31
N LYS A 81 2.29 -28.58 -13.46
CA LYS A 81 3.48 -28.86 -14.28
C LYS A 81 3.27 -28.48 -15.74
N GLU A 82 2.09 -28.75 -16.30
CA GLU A 82 1.73 -28.36 -17.66
C GLU A 82 1.76 -26.84 -17.83
N GLN A 83 1.18 -26.08 -16.91
CA GLN A 83 1.15 -24.61 -17.03
C GLN A 83 2.51 -23.96 -16.82
N VAL A 84 3.31 -24.42 -15.84
CA VAL A 84 4.64 -23.83 -15.60
C VAL A 84 5.68 -24.28 -16.63
N ALA A 85 5.39 -25.27 -17.47
CA ALA A 85 6.26 -25.62 -18.59
C ALA A 85 6.35 -24.49 -19.62
N ASP A 86 5.35 -23.62 -19.69
CA ASP A 86 5.33 -22.43 -20.53
C ASP A 86 6.04 -21.22 -19.89
N LEU A 87 6.50 -21.30 -18.65
CA LEU A 87 7.19 -20.20 -17.97
C LEU A 87 8.64 -20.07 -18.47
N ASP A 88 9.01 -18.88 -18.94
CA ASP A 88 10.34 -18.59 -19.51
C ASP A 88 11.43 -18.37 -18.44
N HIS A 89 11.03 -18.34 -17.16
CA HIS A 89 11.87 -17.96 -16.03
C HIS A 89 12.12 -19.13 -15.08
N PRO A 90 13.29 -19.24 -14.42
CA PRO A 90 13.51 -20.23 -13.37
C PRO A 90 12.47 -20.12 -12.26
N LEU A 91 11.87 -21.26 -11.88
CA LEU A 91 10.84 -21.33 -10.84
C LEU A 91 11.36 -22.04 -9.58
N HIS A 92 11.21 -21.38 -8.45
CA HIS A 92 11.46 -21.94 -7.12
C HIS A 92 10.13 -22.06 -6.39
N VAL A 93 9.82 -23.25 -5.86
CA VAL A 93 8.56 -23.51 -5.16
C VAL A 93 8.85 -23.99 -3.74
N LEU A 94 7.98 -23.59 -2.81
CA LEU A 94 7.84 -24.19 -1.48
C LEU A 94 6.39 -24.66 -1.28
N PRO A 95 6.13 -25.64 -0.41
CA PRO A 95 4.77 -26.12 -0.16
C PRO A 95 3.98 -25.14 0.71
N GLY A 96 2.67 -25.11 0.51
CA GLY A 96 1.69 -24.53 1.43
C GLY A 96 0.87 -25.59 2.16
N ASN A 97 -0.12 -25.16 2.95
CA ASN A 97 -0.97 -26.07 3.71
C ASN A 97 -1.87 -26.94 2.82
N HIS A 98 -2.27 -26.45 1.63
CA HIS A 98 -2.96 -27.28 0.65
C HIS A 98 -2.04 -28.31 -0.02
N ASP A 99 -0.72 -28.10 0.02
CA ASP A 99 0.24 -28.97 -0.65
C ASP A 99 0.70 -30.14 0.24
N ILE A 100 0.88 -29.90 1.54
CA ILE A 100 1.39 -30.90 2.50
C ILE A 100 0.60 -31.02 3.81
N GLY A 101 -0.47 -30.26 4.00
CA GLY A 101 -1.25 -30.19 5.23
C GLY A 101 -0.94 -28.95 6.08
N ASP A 102 -1.88 -28.59 6.93
CA ASP A 102 -1.79 -27.43 7.82
C ASP A 102 -0.73 -27.59 8.90
N LYS A 103 -0.26 -26.45 9.43
CA LYS A 103 0.53 -26.44 10.67
C LYS A 103 -0.27 -27.11 11.80
N PRO A 104 0.40 -27.69 12.81
CA PRO A 104 -0.28 -28.24 13.98
C PRO A 104 -1.27 -27.25 14.60
N CYS A 105 -2.52 -27.68 14.72
CA CYS A 105 -3.62 -26.85 15.19
C CYS A 105 -4.72 -27.73 15.81
N ASP A 106 -4.74 -27.85 17.14
CA ASP A 106 -5.60 -28.81 17.86
C ASP A 106 -7.10 -28.45 17.83
N TRP A 107 -7.43 -27.21 17.48
CA TRP A 107 -8.80 -26.68 17.50
C TRP A 107 -9.44 -26.54 16.11
N SER A 108 -8.67 -26.75 15.04
CA SER A 108 -9.15 -26.65 13.66
C SER A 108 -9.40 -28.04 13.07
N PRO A 109 -10.49 -28.27 12.32
CA PRO A 109 -10.79 -29.57 11.69
C PRO A 109 -9.94 -29.85 10.44
N THR A 110 -8.77 -29.22 10.32
CA THR A 110 -7.92 -29.26 9.13
C THR A 110 -6.98 -30.47 9.11
N CYS A 111 -6.60 -30.93 7.92
CA CYS A 111 -5.63 -32.02 7.77
C CYS A 111 -4.23 -31.48 8.04
N ILE A 112 -3.65 -31.81 9.19
CA ILE A 112 -2.29 -31.39 9.55
C ILE A 112 -1.22 -32.10 8.71
N VAL A 113 -0.04 -31.48 8.64
CA VAL A 113 1.13 -32.04 7.97
C VAL A 113 1.54 -33.41 8.51
N GLN A 114 1.95 -34.32 7.61
CA GLN A 114 2.42 -35.68 7.93
C GLN A 114 3.43 -36.18 6.89
N ASP A 115 4.22 -37.19 7.27
CA ASP A 115 5.31 -37.75 6.45
C ASP A 115 4.83 -38.23 5.06
N GLU A 116 3.62 -38.81 4.96
CA GLU A 116 3.08 -39.27 3.68
C GLU A 116 2.73 -38.12 2.73
N PHE A 117 2.26 -36.99 3.26
CA PHE A 117 1.93 -35.80 2.47
C PHE A 117 3.21 -35.13 1.97
N ILE A 118 4.23 -35.06 2.83
CA ILE A 118 5.58 -34.61 2.45
C ILE A 118 6.18 -35.52 1.37
N ALA A 119 6.02 -36.85 1.49
CA ALA A 119 6.51 -37.78 0.49
C ALA A 119 5.80 -37.58 -0.86
N LEU A 120 4.49 -37.33 -0.86
CA LEU A 120 3.72 -37.02 -2.06
C LEU A 120 4.17 -35.69 -2.71
N TRP A 121 4.41 -34.64 -1.91
CA TRP A 121 5.01 -33.40 -2.40
C TRP A 121 6.37 -33.65 -3.06
N LYS A 122 7.27 -34.39 -2.39
CA LYS A 122 8.61 -34.69 -2.91
C LYS A 122 8.58 -35.45 -4.23
N GLU A 123 7.60 -36.35 -4.40
CA GLU A 123 7.37 -37.06 -5.66
C GLU A 123 7.10 -36.11 -6.83
N HIS A 124 6.36 -35.02 -6.59
CA HIS A 124 5.94 -34.10 -7.64
C HIS A 124 6.86 -32.87 -7.81
N PHE A 125 7.33 -32.26 -6.72
CA PHE A 125 7.94 -30.92 -6.71
C PHE A 125 9.37 -30.90 -6.12
N GLY A 126 9.84 -32.02 -5.57
CA GLY A 126 11.18 -32.16 -5.03
C GLY A 126 11.31 -31.66 -3.59
N ALA A 127 12.44 -31.01 -3.27
CA ALA A 127 12.74 -30.60 -1.89
C ALA A 127 11.72 -29.57 -1.34
N ASN A 128 11.36 -29.75 -0.07
CA ASN A 128 10.39 -28.94 0.68
C ASN A 128 10.94 -27.54 1.02
N TYR A 129 12.23 -27.48 1.30
CA TYR A 129 12.97 -26.26 1.61
C TYR A 129 14.27 -26.25 0.80
N ARG A 130 14.78 -25.05 0.49
CA ARG A 130 16.00 -24.86 -0.31
C ARG A 130 16.56 -23.46 -0.14
N ALA A 131 17.83 -23.30 -0.48
CA ALA A 131 18.47 -22.01 -0.57
C ALA A 131 19.23 -21.87 -1.88
N PHE A 132 19.31 -20.66 -2.41
CA PHE A 132 20.12 -20.34 -3.59
C PHE A 132 20.62 -18.90 -3.52
N ASP A 133 21.70 -18.64 -4.25
CA ASP A 133 22.27 -17.31 -4.39
C ASP A 133 21.91 -16.70 -5.74
N HIS A 134 21.65 -15.39 -5.76
CA HIS A 134 21.60 -14.60 -6.98
C HIS A 134 22.24 -13.22 -6.71
N GLY A 135 23.34 -12.92 -7.40
CA GLY A 135 24.19 -11.79 -7.04
C GLY A 135 24.70 -11.90 -5.60
N ASP A 136 24.65 -10.80 -4.85
CA ASP A 136 25.05 -10.75 -3.43
C ASP A 136 23.91 -11.10 -2.46
N CYS A 137 22.82 -11.69 -2.97
CA CYS A 137 21.63 -12.04 -2.20
C CYS A 137 21.52 -13.56 -2.01
N ARG A 138 21.17 -13.96 -0.79
CA ARG A 138 20.79 -15.32 -0.41
C ARG A 138 19.28 -15.41 -0.25
N PHE A 139 18.65 -16.27 -1.04
CA PHE A 139 17.23 -16.60 -0.94
C PHE A 139 17.08 -17.92 -0.19
N ILE A 140 16.31 -17.91 0.89
CA ILE A 140 16.02 -19.09 1.72
C ILE A 140 14.51 -19.30 1.69
N LEU A 141 14.10 -20.48 1.21
CA LEU A 141 12.72 -20.95 1.18
C LEU A 141 12.61 -22.06 2.22
N PHE A 142 11.79 -21.85 3.25
CA PHE A 142 11.59 -22.83 4.31
C PHE A 142 10.13 -23.27 4.41
N ASP A 143 9.93 -24.54 4.76
CA ASP A 143 8.63 -25.16 4.97
C ASP A 143 8.08 -24.71 6.33
N SER A 144 7.10 -23.82 6.30
CA SER A 144 6.49 -23.28 7.51
C SER A 144 5.44 -24.22 8.13
N GLN A 145 4.92 -25.20 7.39
CA GLN A 145 3.89 -26.12 7.86
C GLN A 145 4.44 -27.08 8.91
N ILE A 146 5.70 -27.49 8.76
CA ILE A 146 6.35 -28.45 9.67
C ILE A 146 6.81 -27.84 11.00
N ILE A 147 6.75 -26.51 11.16
CA ILE A 147 7.13 -25.85 12.41
C ILE A 147 6.14 -26.25 13.52
N ASN A 148 6.68 -26.65 14.68
CA ASN A 148 6.00 -27.20 15.84
C ASN A 148 5.35 -28.59 15.62
N SER A 149 5.65 -29.30 14.53
CA SER A 149 5.00 -30.58 14.18
C SER A 149 5.52 -31.79 14.95
N GLY A 150 6.75 -31.71 15.47
CA GLY A 150 7.45 -32.84 16.07
C GLY A 150 7.93 -33.89 15.06
N LEU A 151 7.76 -33.66 13.75
CA LEU A 151 8.26 -34.55 12.71
C LEU A 151 9.78 -34.50 12.64
N SER A 152 10.41 -35.61 12.26
CA SER A 152 11.88 -35.68 12.16
C SER A 152 12.49 -34.62 11.22
N ILE A 153 11.79 -34.32 10.12
CA ILE A 153 12.18 -33.31 9.14
C ILE A 153 12.17 -31.87 9.70
N GLU A 154 11.40 -31.58 10.75
CA GLU A 154 11.40 -30.28 11.41
C GLU A 154 12.77 -29.99 12.03
N ALA A 155 13.33 -30.96 12.76
CA ALA A 155 14.65 -30.83 13.37
C ALA A 155 15.75 -30.72 12.30
N GLU A 156 15.62 -31.44 11.18
CA GLU A 156 16.52 -31.33 10.04
C GLU A 156 16.47 -29.92 9.43
N GLN A 157 15.27 -29.38 9.20
CA GLN A 157 15.10 -28.03 8.67
C GLN A 157 15.60 -26.96 9.64
N ALA A 158 15.36 -27.11 10.94
CA ALA A 158 15.79 -26.14 11.95
C ALA A 158 17.32 -26.01 11.96
N ALA A 159 18.05 -27.13 11.97
CA ALA A 159 19.51 -27.10 11.87
C ALA A 159 19.99 -26.54 10.52
N TRP A 160 19.28 -26.85 9.44
CA TRP A 160 19.60 -26.36 8.10
C TRP A 160 19.42 -24.84 7.98
N ILE A 161 18.29 -24.26 8.42
CA ILE A 161 18.03 -22.83 8.28
C ILE A 161 19.01 -22.00 9.11
N GLU A 162 19.35 -22.43 10.32
CA GLU A 162 20.38 -21.80 11.16
C GLU A 162 21.74 -21.80 10.46
N THR A 163 22.09 -22.91 9.81
CA THR A 163 23.34 -23.04 9.06
C THR A 163 23.36 -22.12 7.84
N GLU A 164 22.29 -22.05 7.05
CA GLU A 164 22.24 -21.21 5.85
C GLU A 164 22.25 -19.71 6.20
N LEU A 165 21.56 -19.31 7.28
CA LEU A 165 21.57 -17.95 7.78
C LEU A 165 22.95 -17.53 8.27
N ALA A 166 23.59 -18.35 9.11
CA ALA A 166 24.94 -18.09 9.59
C ALA A 166 25.94 -17.99 8.43
N ALA A 167 25.88 -18.92 7.47
CA ALA A 167 26.75 -18.90 6.30
C ALA A 167 26.55 -17.65 5.44
N ALA A 168 25.30 -17.19 5.25
CA ALA A 168 25.00 -15.97 4.51
C ALA A 168 25.51 -14.72 5.24
N THR A 169 25.32 -14.64 6.56
CA THR A 169 25.85 -13.56 7.40
C THR A 169 27.38 -13.50 7.32
N ASP A 170 28.07 -14.64 7.47
CA ASP A 170 29.53 -14.71 7.40
C ASP A 170 30.08 -14.29 6.03
N GLN A 171 29.32 -14.56 4.96
CA GLN A 171 29.63 -14.15 3.59
C GLN A 171 29.25 -12.70 3.29
N GLY A 172 28.59 -11.99 4.22
CA GLY A 172 28.11 -10.63 4.02
C GLY A 172 26.99 -10.51 2.99
N LYS A 173 26.22 -11.58 2.77
CA LYS A 173 25.09 -11.59 1.83
C LYS A 173 23.85 -10.94 2.42
N ARG A 174 23.04 -10.36 1.55
CA ARG A 174 21.69 -9.87 1.89
C ARG A 174 20.71 -11.03 1.88
N ILE A 175 19.90 -11.16 2.92
CA ILE A 175 19.09 -12.36 3.14
C ILE A 175 17.62 -12.07 2.88
N PHE A 176 17.00 -12.91 2.06
CA PHE A 176 15.58 -12.91 1.72
C PHE A 176 14.95 -14.22 2.16
N LEU A 177 14.07 -14.16 3.16
CA LEU A 177 13.31 -15.30 3.65
C LEU A 177 11.98 -15.43 2.91
N ASN A 178 11.56 -16.66 2.65
CA ASN A 178 10.33 -16.98 1.93
C ASN A 178 9.67 -18.18 2.60
N CYS A 179 8.40 -18.04 2.97
CA CYS A 179 7.59 -19.08 3.61
C CYS A 179 6.12 -18.98 3.18
N HIS A 180 5.29 -19.93 3.58
CA HIS A 180 3.85 -19.86 3.29
C HIS A 180 3.10 -19.21 4.44
N TYR A 181 3.19 -19.80 5.65
CA TYR A 181 2.62 -19.21 6.86
C TYR A 181 3.49 -18.04 7.32
N PRO A 182 2.90 -16.85 7.51
CA PRO A 182 3.62 -15.75 8.11
C PRO A 182 3.88 -15.98 9.61
N PRO A 183 5.00 -15.46 10.14
CA PRO A 183 5.21 -15.41 11.59
C PRO A 183 4.10 -14.65 12.30
N PHE A 184 3.63 -13.54 11.74
CA PHE A 184 2.55 -12.71 12.27
C PHE A 184 1.88 -11.86 11.17
N LEU A 185 0.67 -11.34 11.44
CA LEU A 185 -0.10 -10.49 10.55
C LEU A 185 -0.06 -9.02 10.97
N THR A 186 -0.28 -8.73 12.24
CA THR A 186 -0.39 -7.37 12.79
C THR A 186 0.69 -7.10 13.82
N TYR A 187 0.83 -7.99 14.80
CA TYR A 187 1.77 -7.80 15.91
C TYR A 187 2.67 -9.03 16.09
N PRO A 188 3.98 -8.86 16.34
CA PRO A 188 4.87 -10.00 16.58
C PRO A 188 4.45 -10.88 17.75
N ASP A 189 3.77 -10.29 18.75
CA ASP A 189 3.23 -10.94 19.95
C ASP A 189 1.69 -11.13 19.87
N GLU A 190 1.12 -11.19 18.67
CA GLU A 190 -0.31 -11.43 18.48
C GLU A 190 -0.75 -12.82 18.98
N GLN A 191 -2.06 -13.00 19.15
CA GLN A 191 -2.58 -14.30 19.57
C GLN A 191 -2.39 -15.36 18.48
N ASP A 192 -2.20 -16.61 18.90
CA ASP A 192 -2.20 -17.75 17.99
C ASP A 192 -3.56 -17.88 17.32
N HIS A 193 -3.53 -17.94 16.00
CA HIS A 193 -4.70 -18.24 15.19
C HIS A 193 -4.30 -19.08 13.99
N TYR A 194 -5.26 -19.45 13.15
CA TYR A 194 -5.02 -20.30 12.00
C TYR A 194 -3.97 -19.69 11.05
N ASP A 195 -4.04 -18.37 10.82
CA ASP A 195 -3.23 -17.70 9.78
C ASP A 195 -1.78 -17.37 10.14
N ASN A 196 -1.31 -17.58 11.37
CA ASN A 196 0.06 -17.25 11.78
C ASN A 196 0.82 -18.47 12.34
N LEU A 197 2.14 -18.43 12.32
CA LEU A 197 2.95 -19.41 13.07
C LEU A 197 2.65 -19.28 14.57
N THR A 198 2.67 -20.40 15.30
CA THR A 198 2.45 -20.41 16.75
C THR A 198 3.78 -20.48 17.50
N ASP A 199 3.80 -20.08 18.76
CA ASP A 199 4.97 -20.29 19.63
C ASP A 199 5.15 -21.78 19.98
N PRO A 200 6.40 -22.26 20.15
CA PRO A 200 7.65 -21.50 20.19
C PRO A 200 8.25 -21.18 18.80
N GLY A 201 7.75 -21.80 17.73
CA GLY A 201 8.27 -21.63 16.37
C GLY A 201 8.25 -20.19 15.85
N ARG A 202 7.20 -19.41 16.17
CA ARG A 202 7.12 -17.98 15.83
C ARG A 202 8.30 -17.21 16.40
N SER A 203 8.48 -17.25 17.73
CA SER A 203 9.58 -16.54 18.40
C SER A 203 10.94 -16.94 17.85
N TRP A 204 11.16 -18.23 17.58
CA TRP A 204 12.42 -18.71 17.00
C TRP A 204 12.71 -18.09 15.62
N ILE A 205 11.74 -18.04 14.71
CA ILE A 205 11.93 -17.42 13.38
C ILE A 205 12.18 -15.91 13.51
N LEU A 206 11.45 -15.22 14.37
CA LEU A 206 11.64 -13.78 14.61
C LEU A 206 13.03 -13.47 15.18
N ASP A 207 13.51 -14.27 16.13
CA ASP A 207 14.85 -14.14 16.69
C ASP A 207 15.94 -14.36 15.63
N LEU A 208 15.75 -15.34 14.73
CA LEU A 208 16.66 -15.56 13.60
C LEU A 208 16.67 -14.37 12.62
N MET A 209 15.51 -13.79 12.33
CA MET A 209 15.40 -12.60 11.47
C MET A 209 16.19 -11.43 12.04
N GLU A 210 16.01 -11.13 13.33
CA GLU A 210 16.72 -10.04 14.01
C GLU A 210 18.23 -10.33 14.08
N HIS A 211 18.62 -11.54 14.49
CA HIS A 211 20.02 -11.91 14.67
C HIS A 211 20.84 -11.81 13.38
N HIS A 212 20.27 -12.28 12.27
CA HIS A 212 20.95 -12.33 10.97
C HIS A 212 20.70 -11.10 10.11
N ARG A 213 19.95 -10.10 10.60
CA ARG A 213 19.57 -8.87 9.88
C ARG A 213 18.96 -9.20 8.52
N VAL A 214 17.96 -10.08 8.53
CA VAL A 214 17.20 -10.45 7.33
C VAL A 214 16.65 -9.16 6.70
N GLU A 215 16.81 -9.01 5.39
CA GLU A 215 16.36 -7.80 4.71
C GLU A 215 14.86 -7.84 4.45
N ALA A 216 14.36 -8.97 3.96
CA ALA A 216 12.95 -9.14 3.65
C ALA A 216 12.44 -10.55 3.96
N LEU A 217 11.17 -10.62 4.37
CA LEU A 217 10.38 -11.84 4.47
C LEU A 217 9.16 -11.74 3.53
N PHE A 218 8.94 -12.77 2.71
CA PHE A 218 7.73 -12.90 1.88
C PHE A 218 6.93 -14.12 2.32
N ALA A 219 5.63 -13.93 2.56
CA ALA A 219 4.71 -14.99 2.97
C ALA A 219 3.36 -14.97 2.22
N GLY A 220 2.77 -16.16 2.05
CA GLY A 220 1.49 -16.38 1.38
C GLY A 220 0.33 -16.58 2.37
N HIS A 221 -0.53 -17.57 2.09
CA HIS A 221 -1.56 -18.14 2.97
C HIS A 221 -2.79 -17.27 3.27
N VAL A 222 -2.59 -15.96 3.44
CA VAL A 222 -3.63 -15.03 3.92
C VAL A 222 -4.47 -14.40 2.80
N HIS A 223 -4.04 -14.56 1.55
CA HIS A 223 -4.71 -14.10 0.33
C HIS A 223 -5.02 -12.59 0.32
N ASN A 224 -4.27 -11.79 1.07
CA ASN A 224 -4.46 -10.37 1.25
C ASN A 224 -3.11 -9.72 1.48
N VAL A 225 -2.99 -8.44 1.15
CA VAL A 225 -1.72 -7.73 1.26
C VAL A 225 -1.54 -7.12 2.64
N TRP A 226 -0.39 -7.39 3.26
CA TRP A 226 0.11 -6.64 4.41
C TRP A 226 1.58 -6.27 4.24
N TYR A 227 1.95 -5.16 4.86
CA TYR A 227 3.34 -4.78 5.05
C TYR A 227 3.58 -4.49 6.52
N ASN A 228 4.60 -5.10 7.11
CA ASN A 228 5.09 -4.82 8.44
C ASN A 228 6.60 -4.63 8.41
N HIS A 229 7.15 -3.96 9.42
CA HIS A 229 8.59 -3.90 9.62
C HIS A 229 8.94 -4.44 11.01
N TYR A 230 9.82 -5.43 11.05
CA TYR A 230 10.25 -6.09 12.28
C TYR A 230 11.77 -6.02 12.41
N ARG A 231 12.27 -5.23 13.38
CA ARG A 231 13.70 -5.19 13.77
C ARG A 231 14.71 -5.02 12.61
N GLY A 232 14.31 -4.35 11.53
CA GLY A 232 15.15 -4.13 10.35
C GLY A 232 14.78 -4.98 9.13
N THR A 233 13.81 -5.89 9.27
CA THR A 233 13.27 -6.73 8.20
C THR A 233 11.94 -6.18 7.70
N ASP A 234 11.81 -6.02 6.39
CA ASP A 234 10.53 -5.73 5.73
C ASP A 234 9.76 -7.03 5.50
N CYS A 235 8.56 -7.14 6.06
CA CYS A 235 7.71 -8.33 5.98
C CYS A 235 6.52 -8.07 5.06
N TYR A 236 6.39 -8.84 3.99
CA TYR A 236 5.32 -8.74 3.00
C TYR A 236 4.45 -9.99 3.04
N LEU A 237 3.16 -9.79 3.27
CA LEU A 237 2.15 -10.83 3.07
C LEU A 237 1.51 -10.60 1.70
N LEU A 238 1.51 -11.62 0.86
CA LEU A 238 1.13 -11.50 -0.53
C LEU A 238 -0.36 -11.72 -0.77
N PRO A 239 -0.91 -11.09 -1.83
CA PRO A 239 -2.22 -11.44 -2.32
C PRO A 239 -2.17 -12.82 -3.00
N SER A 240 -3.32 -13.48 -3.09
CA SER A 240 -3.47 -14.67 -3.93
C SER A 240 -3.66 -14.26 -5.40
N THR A 241 -3.19 -15.09 -6.32
CA THR A 241 -3.55 -14.96 -7.74
C THR A 241 -4.92 -15.54 -8.05
N ALA A 242 -5.49 -16.35 -7.16
CA ALA A 242 -6.67 -17.17 -7.39
C ALA A 242 -7.95 -16.60 -6.78
N PHE A 243 -7.97 -16.22 -5.50
CA PHE A 243 -9.18 -15.68 -4.84
C PHE A 243 -8.83 -15.02 -3.50
N VAL A 244 -9.71 -14.19 -2.95
CA VAL A 244 -9.54 -13.57 -1.63
C VAL A 244 -10.08 -14.49 -0.54
N ARG A 245 -9.40 -14.55 0.60
CA ARG A 245 -9.89 -15.28 1.77
C ARG A 245 -11.07 -14.54 2.41
N LEU A 246 -12.18 -15.27 2.58
CA LEU A 246 -13.49 -14.71 2.90
C LEU A 246 -13.54 -13.93 4.21
N ASP A 247 -12.91 -14.42 5.28
CA ASP A 247 -12.98 -13.79 6.61
C ASP A 247 -12.46 -12.35 6.59
N TYR A 248 -11.47 -12.08 5.73
CA TYR A 248 -10.89 -10.74 5.56
C TYR A 248 -11.76 -9.79 4.75
N ALA A 249 -12.87 -10.24 4.15
CA ALA A 249 -13.85 -9.33 3.56
C ALA A 249 -14.48 -8.41 4.62
N GLU A 250 -14.50 -8.81 5.89
CA GLU A 250 -14.93 -7.99 7.03
C GLU A 250 -14.03 -6.75 7.24
N ILE A 251 -12.86 -6.70 6.60
CA ILE A 251 -12.02 -5.50 6.58
C ILE A 251 -12.75 -4.29 5.97
N TYR A 252 -13.71 -4.54 5.08
CA TYR A 252 -14.38 -3.49 4.32
C TYR A 252 -15.76 -3.21 4.86
N ARG A 253 -16.00 -1.94 5.23
CA ARG A 253 -17.29 -1.48 5.77
C ARG A 253 -18.31 -1.18 4.67
N VAL A 254 -18.45 -2.09 3.70
CA VAL A 254 -19.37 -2.03 2.56
C VAL A 254 -19.84 -3.45 2.17
N VAL A 255 -21.09 -3.56 1.71
CA VAL A 255 -21.71 -4.82 1.31
C VAL A 255 -21.14 -5.29 -0.03
N PRO A 256 -20.51 -6.48 -0.11
CA PRO A 256 -20.00 -7.05 -1.36
C PRO A 256 -21.07 -7.11 -2.44
N THR A 257 -20.69 -6.88 -3.69
CA THR A 257 -21.60 -7.10 -4.82
C THR A 257 -21.76 -8.61 -5.06
N PRO A 258 -22.84 -9.06 -5.72
CA PRO A 258 -23.02 -10.48 -6.02
C PRO A 258 -21.84 -11.11 -6.79
N GLU A 259 -21.20 -10.35 -7.68
CA GLU A 259 -20.06 -10.78 -8.50
C GLU A 259 -18.79 -11.04 -7.68
N MET A 260 -18.68 -10.41 -6.51
CA MET A 260 -17.59 -10.61 -5.57
C MET A 260 -17.73 -11.90 -4.76
N GLU A 261 -18.81 -12.67 -4.90
CA GLU A 261 -19.03 -13.93 -4.16
C GLU A 261 -18.81 -13.74 -2.64
N SER A 262 -19.54 -12.78 -2.06
CA SER A 262 -19.40 -12.36 -0.65
C SER A 262 -18.00 -11.85 -0.26
N GLY A 263 -17.22 -11.37 -1.23
CA GLY A 263 -15.87 -10.83 -1.03
C GLY A 263 -14.75 -11.79 -1.47
N ARG A 264 -15.06 -13.06 -1.76
CA ARG A 264 -14.07 -14.07 -2.18
C ARG A 264 -13.50 -13.82 -3.58
N ASN A 265 -14.26 -13.15 -4.43
CA ASN A 265 -13.89 -12.79 -5.80
C ASN A 265 -13.72 -11.26 -5.96
N ASP A 266 -13.18 -10.58 -4.95
CA ASP A 266 -12.77 -9.18 -5.10
C ASP A 266 -11.51 -9.11 -5.99
N ILE A 267 -11.74 -9.00 -7.30
CA ILE A 267 -10.70 -9.09 -8.33
C ILE A 267 -9.64 -7.98 -8.22
N GLY A 268 -9.97 -6.83 -7.62
CA GLY A 268 -9.02 -5.73 -7.39
C GLY A 268 -7.91 -6.06 -6.39
N LYS A 269 -8.05 -7.19 -5.70
CA LYS A 269 -7.12 -7.71 -4.68
C LYS A 269 -6.22 -8.83 -5.19
N LEU A 270 -6.50 -9.36 -6.38
CA LEU A 270 -5.74 -10.47 -6.94
C LEU A 270 -4.49 -9.96 -7.66
N GLY A 271 -3.38 -10.65 -7.46
CA GLY A 271 -2.12 -10.25 -8.06
C GLY A 271 -0.91 -10.96 -7.51
N TYR A 272 0.25 -10.38 -7.78
CA TYR A 272 1.54 -10.87 -7.31
C TYR A 272 2.53 -9.71 -7.20
N PHE A 273 3.69 -9.95 -6.58
CA PHE A 273 4.70 -8.92 -6.38
C PHE A 273 5.85 -9.06 -7.38
N LEU A 274 6.29 -7.92 -7.92
CA LEU A 274 7.63 -7.77 -8.46
C LEU A 274 8.51 -7.15 -7.38
N VAL A 275 9.66 -7.77 -7.14
CA VAL A 275 10.64 -7.27 -6.18
C VAL A 275 11.83 -6.74 -6.96
N HIS A 276 12.06 -5.43 -6.86
CA HIS A 276 13.20 -4.78 -7.48
C HIS A 276 14.31 -4.67 -6.44
N VAL A 277 15.38 -5.42 -6.64
CA VAL A 277 16.55 -5.40 -5.76
C VAL A 277 17.50 -4.31 -6.26
N HIS A 278 17.87 -3.40 -5.36
CA HIS A 278 18.82 -2.33 -5.64
C HIS A 278 20.15 -2.57 -4.92
N GLU A 279 21.16 -1.73 -5.15
CA GLU A 279 22.46 -1.81 -4.43
C GLU A 279 22.28 -1.78 -2.90
N SER A 280 21.34 -0.96 -2.41
CA SER A 280 21.03 -0.76 -1.00
C SER A 280 19.53 -0.94 -0.75
N GLY A 281 19.10 -2.17 -0.47
CA GLY A 281 17.70 -2.49 -0.19
C GLY A 281 16.89 -2.91 -1.42
N HIS A 282 15.57 -2.95 -1.25
CA HIS A 282 14.63 -3.36 -2.28
C HIS A 282 13.35 -2.50 -2.23
N ILE A 283 12.53 -2.63 -3.28
CA ILE A 283 11.17 -2.12 -3.33
C ILE A 283 10.26 -3.18 -3.95
N CYS A 284 8.99 -3.19 -3.56
CA CYS A 284 7.99 -4.12 -4.08
C CYS A 284 6.96 -3.35 -4.91
N GLU A 285 6.69 -3.83 -6.12
CA GLU A 285 5.56 -3.41 -6.95
C GLU A 285 4.48 -4.49 -6.90
N TRP A 286 3.24 -4.10 -6.57
CA TRP A 286 2.11 -5.00 -6.66
C TRP A 286 1.49 -4.95 -8.05
N VAL A 287 1.65 -6.05 -8.79
CA VAL A 287 0.98 -6.27 -10.08
C VAL A 287 -0.39 -6.87 -9.81
N ARG A 288 -1.45 -6.13 -10.14
CA ARG A 288 -2.83 -6.63 -10.11
C ARG A 288 -3.14 -7.40 -11.39
N THR A 289 -3.66 -8.60 -11.22
CA THR A 289 -4.15 -9.43 -12.34
C THR A 289 -5.60 -9.13 -12.67
N TYR A 290 -6.33 -8.43 -11.78
CA TYR A 290 -7.77 -8.17 -11.91
C TYR A 290 -8.59 -9.45 -12.16
N GLY A 291 -8.10 -10.58 -11.66
CA GLY A 291 -8.75 -11.88 -11.83
C GLY A 291 -8.86 -12.35 -13.28
N GLU A 292 -8.07 -11.79 -14.20
CA GLU A 292 -8.00 -12.16 -15.61
C GLU A 292 -7.73 -13.66 -15.80
N VAL A 293 -8.30 -14.20 -16.87
CA VAL A 293 -8.25 -15.64 -17.19
C VAL A 293 -7.80 -15.80 -18.64
N SER A 294 -6.84 -16.71 -18.85
CA SER A 294 -6.45 -17.15 -20.19
C SER A 294 -6.97 -18.56 -20.45
N ALA A 295 -7.60 -18.77 -21.60
CA ALA A 295 -7.99 -20.10 -22.07
C ALA A 295 -6.75 -20.90 -22.53
N PRO A 296 -6.80 -22.26 -22.54
CA PRO A 296 -5.67 -23.10 -22.96
C PRO A 296 -5.16 -22.85 -24.38
N ASP A 297 -6.02 -22.40 -25.29
CA ASP A 297 -5.73 -22.13 -26.71
C ASP A 297 -5.41 -20.66 -27.00
N ARG A 298 -5.51 -19.78 -26.00
CA ARG A 298 -5.25 -18.34 -26.16
C ARG A 298 -3.75 -18.10 -26.33
N SER A 299 -3.39 -17.41 -27.41
CA SER A 299 -2.03 -16.95 -27.66
C SER A 299 -1.49 -16.05 -26.54
N ALA A 300 -0.17 -15.88 -26.50
CA ALA A 300 0.49 -14.96 -25.59
C ALA A 300 -0.17 -13.58 -25.60
N ILE A 301 -0.26 -12.95 -24.44
CA ILE A 301 -0.87 -11.63 -24.30
C ILE A 301 -0.01 -10.61 -25.04
N GLU A 302 -0.65 -9.82 -25.90
CA GLU A 302 0.01 -8.81 -26.72
C GLU A 302 0.79 -7.83 -25.81
N PRO A 303 2.03 -7.45 -26.19
CA PRO A 303 2.76 -6.40 -25.49
C PRO A 303 1.92 -5.11 -25.49
N GLN A 304 1.66 -4.56 -24.31
CA GLN A 304 1.12 -3.21 -24.19
C GLN A 304 2.28 -2.23 -24.02
N ASP A 305 2.12 -1.02 -24.55
CA ASP A 305 3.00 0.11 -24.24
C ASP A 305 2.80 0.46 -22.75
N ASP A 306 3.57 -0.19 -21.88
CA ASP A 306 3.48 0.04 -20.44
C ASP A 306 4.17 1.36 -20.08
N VAL A 307 3.40 2.28 -19.51
CA VAL A 307 3.94 3.46 -18.86
C VAL A 307 4.60 3.02 -17.56
N ALA A 308 5.89 3.30 -17.41
CA ALA A 308 6.63 2.97 -16.20
C ALA A 308 5.92 3.54 -14.96
N THR A 309 5.86 2.75 -13.90
CA THR A 309 5.33 3.17 -12.59
C THR A 309 6.51 3.59 -11.71
N ILE A 310 6.23 4.30 -10.61
CA ILE A 310 7.29 4.74 -9.71
C ILE A 310 6.93 4.51 -8.25
N HIS A 311 7.84 3.88 -7.50
CA HIS A 311 7.67 3.69 -6.07
C HIS A 311 7.93 5.01 -5.30
N PRO A 312 7.24 5.29 -4.18
CA PRO A 312 7.45 6.51 -3.39
C PRO A 312 8.92 6.78 -3.01
N ARG A 313 9.71 5.75 -2.68
CA ARG A 313 11.17 5.90 -2.42
C ARG A 313 11.97 6.45 -3.62
N GLN A 314 11.48 6.27 -4.84
CA GLN A 314 12.13 6.70 -6.08
C GLN A 314 11.54 8.02 -6.61
N ASN A 315 10.31 8.36 -6.21
CA ASN A 315 9.64 9.56 -6.70
C ASN A 315 10.28 10.84 -6.12
N SER A 316 10.80 11.71 -7.00
CA SER A 316 11.41 12.98 -6.61
C SER A 316 10.38 14.04 -6.22
N ASN A 317 9.13 13.91 -6.68
CA ASN A 317 8.05 14.79 -6.29
C ASN A 317 7.54 14.46 -4.89
N THR A 318 7.88 15.32 -3.94
CA THR A 318 7.49 15.17 -2.53
C THR A 318 6.28 16.00 -2.15
N ARG A 319 5.63 16.71 -3.08
CA ARG A 319 4.67 17.79 -2.74
C ARG A 319 3.21 17.46 -2.98
N PHE A 320 2.92 16.36 -3.68
CA PHE A 320 1.58 15.86 -3.92
C PHE A 320 1.16 14.81 -2.88
N GLY A 321 -0.09 14.89 -2.42
CA GLY A 321 -0.60 13.98 -1.41
C GLY A 321 -2.12 14.00 -1.21
N PHE A 322 -2.54 13.31 -0.16
CA PHE A 322 -3.94 13.24 0.26
C PHE A 322 -4.15 13.74 1.69
N ASP A 323 -5.29 14.36 1.94
CA ASP A 323 -5.80 14.64 3.29
C ASP A 323 -6.46 13.37 3.86
N MET A 324 -5.77 12.69 4.77
CA MET A 324 -6.19 11.40 5.31
C MET A 324 -7.22 11.59 6.43
N ARG A 325 -8.44 11.92 6.03
CA ARG A 325 -9.57 12.16 6.95
C ARG A 325 -10.20 10.89 7.50
N GLN A 326 -10.16 9.78 6.74
CA GLN A 326 -10.58 8.49 7.26
C GLN A 326 -9.49 7.86 8.11
N ASN A 327 -9.88 7.07 9.12
CA ASN A 327 -8.91 6.27 9.85
C ASN A 327 -8.42 5.12 8.95
N TRP A 328 -7.23 5.29 8.39
CA TRP A 328 -6.55 4.33 7.52
C TRP A 328 -5.51 3.51 8.29
N LEU A 329 -5.26 3.86 9.56
CA LEU A 329 -4.36 3.19 10.49
C LEU A 329 -5.11 2.25 11.44
N GLU A 330 -6.43 2.08 11.22
CA GLU A 330 -7.30 1.30 12.10
C GLU A 330 -6.91 -0.18 12.11
N VAL A 331 -6.77 -0.72 13.32
CA VAL A 331 -6.80 -2.16 13.58
C VAL A 331 -8.24 -2.55 13.89
N ILE A 332 -8.73 -3.54 13.20
CA ILE A 332 -10.10 -4.05 13.28
C ILE A 332 -10.12 -5.46 13.88
N GLU A 333 -11.28 -5.89 14.34
CA GLU A 333 -11.54 -7.26 14.75
C GLU A 333 -12.34 -7.99 13.66
N VAL A 334 -11.78 -9.08 13.13
CA VAL A 334 -12.49 -10.04 12.29
C VAL A 334 -13.23 -11.01 13.22
N PRO A 335 -14.57 -11.10 13.15
CA PRO A 335 -15.34 -12.01 13.98
C PRO A 335 -15.17 -13.48 13.54
N PRO A 336 -15.47 -14.45 14.44
CA PRO A 336 -15.68 -15.84 14.06
C PRO A 336 -16.65 -15.98 12.89
N SER A 337 -16.25 -16.69 11.84
CA SER A 337 -17.03 -16.83 10.60
C SER A 337 -17.74 -18.18 10.45
N GLY A 338 -17.56 -19.11 11.40
CA GLY A 338 -18.05 -20.49 11.29
C GLY A 338 -17.11 -21.44 10.55
N ALA A 339 -15.96 -20.96 10.07
CA ALA A 339 -14.99 -21.76 9.32
C ALA A 339 -13.72 -22.04 10.14
N LEU A 340 -12.81 -21.07 10.19
CA LEU A 340 -11.54 -21.12 10.90
C LEU A 340 -11.55 -20.03 11.98
N ASP A 341 -10.79 -20.22 13.07
CA ASP A 341 -10.75 -19.31 14.22
C ASP A 341 -12.11 -19.08 14.92
N GLU A 342 -12.93 -20.13 15.05
CA GLU A 342 -14.32 -20.03 15.57
C GLU A 342 -14.45 -19.54 17.03
N PHE A 343 -13.36 -19.59 17.79
CA PHE A 343 -13.39 -19.36 19.23
C PHE A 343 -12.83 -18.01 19.68
N ASP A 344 -12.36 -17.17 18.77
CA ASP A 344 -11.83 -15.84 19.11
C ASP A 344 -11.98 -14.83 17.96
N ARG A 345 -11.72 -13.54 18.26
CA ARG A 345 -11.66 -12.47 17.27
C ARG A 345 -10.21 -12.19 16.89
N LYS A 346 -9.94 -12.24 15.60
CA LYS A 346 -8.61 -11.94 15.06
C LYS A 346 -8.46 -10.45 14.82
N GLN A 347 -7.37 -9.87 15.32
CA GLN A 347 -7.03 -8.48 15.04
C GLN A 347 -6.25 -8.37 13.74
N THR A 348 -6.67 -7.46 12.86
CA THR A 348 -5.97 -7.20 11.60
C THR A 348 -6.04 -5.73 11.21
N ARG A 349 -5.17 -5.31 10.30
CA ARG A 349 -5.15 -3.96 9.74
C ARG A 349 -5.57 -3.98 8.28
N ASN A 350 -6.09 -2.85 7.78
CA ASN A 350 -6.32 -2.66 6.35
C ASN A 350 -5.13 -1.97 5.67
N ASP A 351 -4.25 -2.74 5.02
CA ASP A 351 -3.09 -2.19 4.32
C ASP A 351 -3.37 -1.77 2.86
N TYR A 352 -4.58 -1.94 2.35
CA TYR A 352 -4.89 -1.55 0.97
C TYR A 352 -4.83 -0.05 0.73
N ALA A 353 -5.05 0.77 1.77
CA ALA A 353 -4.80 2.21 1.69
C ALA A 353 -3.31 2.50 1.44
N LEU A 354 -2.42 1.86 2.21
CA LEU A 354 -0.97 1.99 2.01
C LEU A 354 -0.57 1.48 0.63
N MET A 355 -1.02 0.28 0.25
CA MET A 355 -0.69 -0.31 -1.05
C MET A 355 -1.13 0.58 -2.22
N ALA A 356 -2.32 1.17 -2.15
CA ALA A 356 -2.77 2.10 -3.17
C ALA A 356 -1.90 3.37 -3.26
N LEU A 357 -1.36 3.85 -2.14
CA LEU A 357 -0.41 4.97 -2.14
C LEU A 357 0.93 4.58 -2.78
N LEU A 358 1.45 3.39 -2.46
CA LEU A 358 2.68 2.85 -3.07
C LEU A 358 2.51 2.68 -4.58
N ASP A 359 1.40 2.08 -5.01
CA ASP A 359 1.07 1.86 -6.41
C ASP A 359 0.94 3.15 -7.22
N MET A 360 0.40 4.21 -6.61
CA MET A 360 0.30 5.52 -7.27
C MET A 360 1.63 6.29 -7.24
N GLY A 361 2.64 5.83 -6.51
CA GLY A 361 3.89 6.57 -6.29
C GLY A 361 3.73 7.82 -5.42
N VAL A 362 2.66 7.89 -4.60
CA VAL A 362 2.35 9.07 -3.79
C VAL A 362 3.17 9.06 -2.52
N ARG A 363 3.83 10.19 -2.26
CA ARG A 363 4.76 10.32 -1.13
C ARG A 363 4.18 11.03 0.08
N ARG A 364 3.13 11.83 -0.04
CA ARG A 364 2.76 12.73 1.05
C ARG A 364 1.36 12.48 1.57
N LEU A 365 1.23 12.47 2.90
CA LEU A 365 -0.05 12.37 3.59
C LEU A 365 -0.19 13.51 4.59
N ARG A 366 -1.36 14.14 4.58
CA ARG A 366 -1.77 15.10 5.59
C ARG A 366 -2.60 14.40 6.65
N ILE A 367 -2.15 14.43 7.91
CA ILE A 367 -2.69 13.63 9.01
C ILE A 367 -3.05 14.49 10.23
N PRO A 368 -4.09 14.15 11.00
CA PRO A 368 -4.43 14.85 12.22
C PRO A 368 -3.39 14.63 13.32
N LEU A 369 -3.18 15.64 14.17
CA LEU A 369 -2.34 15.55 15.38
C LEU A 369 -2.61 14.29 16.22
N ARG A 370 -3.87 13.84 16.24
CA ARG A 370 -4.29 12.66 17.01
C ARG A 370 -3.55 11.38 16.62
N ASP A 371 -3.11 11.24 15.38
CA ASP A 371 -2.37 10.06 14.93
C ASP A 371 -0.99 9.94 15.59
N LEU A 372 -0.40 11.05 16.04
CA LEU A 372 0.85 11.00 16.82
C LEU A 372 0.65 10.61 18.29
N LEU A 373 -0.58 10.70 18.80
CA LEU A 373 -0.88 10.46 20.22
C LEU A 373 -1.24 9.01 20.53
N ASN A 374 -1.57 8.23 19.50
CA ASN A 374 -1.78 6.79 19.59
C ASN A 374 -0.44 6.07 19.27
N PRO A 375 0.12 5.27 20.21
CA PRO A 375 1.37 4.53 19.97
C PRO A 375 1.34 3.63 18.74
N ASP A 376 0.23 2.97 18.45
CA ASP A 376 0.11 2.05 17.30
C ASP A 376 0.11 2.81 15.98
N HIS A 377 -0.62 3.93 15.95
CA HIS A 377 -0.59 4.83 14.79
C HIS A 377 0.81 5.38 14.59
N ARG A 378 1.48 5.81 15.67
CA ARG A 378 2.84 6.33 15.61
C ARG A 378 3.82 5.30 15.04
N ALA A 379 3.82 4.07 15.56
CA ALA A 379 4.65 2.99 15.04
C ALA A 379 4.36 2.74 13.55
N ARG A 380 3.08 2.76 13.16
CA ARG A 380 2.70 2.59 11.76
C ARG A 380 3.15 3.73 10.85
N LEU A 381 3.16 4.98 11.34
CA LEU A 381 3.70 6.11 10.60
C LEU A 381 5.22 5.95 10.39
N ASP A 382 5.95 5.47 11.39
CA ASP A 382 7.38 5.16 11.27
C ASP A 382 7.64 4.07 10.23
N ASP A 383 6.83 3.01 10.17
CA ASP A 383 6.90 1.97 9.13
C ASP A 383 6.64 2.54 7.73
N CYS A 384 5.60 3.36 7.57
CA CYS A 384 5.27 4.01 6.30
C CYS A 384 6.39 4.97 5.84
N ALA A 385 7.06 5.65 6.77
CA ALA A 385 8.16 6.56 6.44
C ALA A 385 9.35 5.83 5.78
N ARG A 386 9.61 4.57 6.17
CA ARG A 386 10.63 3.71 5.54
C ARG A 386 10.33 3.43 4.07
N LEU A 387 9.05 3.35 3.72
CA LEU A 387 8.58 3.22 2.34
C LEU A 387 8.61 4.54 1.55
N GLY A 388 9.13 5.61 2.13
CA GLY A 388 9.29 6.92 1.46
C GLY A 388 8.08 7.86 1.60
N ILE A 389 7.13 7.51 2.47
CA ILE A 389 5.99 8.36 2.82
C ILE A 389 6.44 9.49 3.77
N LEU A 390 5.88 10.67 3.56
CA LEU A 390 6.16 11.92 4.25
C LEU A 390 4.85 12.46 4.84
N PHE A 391 4.93 13.10 5.99
CA PHE A 391 3.76 13.48 6.75
C PHE A 391 3.69 14.97 7.03
N THR A 392 2.53 15.54 6.76
CA THR A 392 2.15 16.89 7.15
C THR A 392 1.09 16.82 8.24
N LEU A 393 1.43 17.36 9.40
CA LEU A 393 0.57 17.36 10.58
C LEU A 393 -0.41 18.53 10.51
N PHE A 394 -1.65 18.32 10.94
CA PHE A 394 -2.56 19.44 11.20
C PHE A 394 -3.16 19.43 12.59
N SER A 395 -3.33 20.63 13.16
CA SER A 395 -3.96 20.86 14.47
C SER A 395 -4.78 22.15 14.52
N PHE A 396 -5.49 22.34 15.62
CA PHE A 396 -6.27 23.55 15.90
C PHE A 396 -5.85 24.17 17.23
N GLY A 397 -5.58 25.48 17.23
CA GLY A 397 -5.13 26.23 18.41
C GLY A 397 -3.78 25.75 18.98
N ILE A 398 -3.51 26.13 20.23
CA ILE A 398 -2.32 25.71 20.97
C ILE A 398 -2.53 24.29 21.51
N PRO A 399 -1.70 23.29 21.11
CA PRO A 399 -1.80 21.94 21.66
C PRO A 399 -1.45 21.89 23.15
N ASP A 400 -1.92 20.83 23.83
CA ASP A 400 -1.51 20.57 25.21
C ASP A 400 -0.06 20.06 25.29
N SER A 401 0.48 19.95 26.51
CA SER A 401 1.87 19.53 26.73
C SER A 401 2.15 18.14 26.19
N ARG A 402 1.19 17.20 26.30
CA ARG A 402 1.33 15.84 25.75
C ARG A 402 1.51 15.88 24.23
N ALA A 403 0.74 16.72 23.54
CA ALA A 403 0.86 16.89 22.10
C ALA A 403 2.17 17.57 21.69
N LEU A 404 2.59 18.62 22.40
CA LEU A 404 3.87 19.28 22.12
C LEU A 404 5.05 18.32 22.32
N ASP A 405 5.02 17.49 23.38
CA ASP A 405 6.03 16.46 23.61
C ASP A 405 6.07 15.45 22.46
N ALA A 406 4.92 14.96 21.99
CA ALA A 406 4.84 14.02 20.87
C ALA A 406 5.39 14.63 19.55
N ILE A 407 5.08 15.89 19.28
CA ILE A 407 5.60 16.62 18.11
C ILE A 407 7.11 16.83 18.21
N SER A 408 7.63 17.18 19.39
CA SER A 408 9.08 17.37 19.60
C SER A 408 9.89 16.11 19.28
N GLN A 409 9.28 14.94 19.47
CA GLN A 409 9.86 13.61 19.20
C GLN A 409 9.60 13.12 17.77
N SER A 410 9.05 13.95 16.88
CA SER A 410 8.68 13.58 15.51
C SER A 410 9.70 14.02 14.45
N ARG A 411 10.90 14.44 14.87
CA ARG A 411 12.00 14.82 13.97
C ARG A 411 12.26 13.74 12.93
N GLY A 412 12.20 14.12 11.66
CA GLY A 412 12.41 13.21 10.53
C GLY A 412 11.18 12.42 10.10
N LEU A 413 10.11 12.42 10.90
CA LEU A 413 8.80 11.84 10.56
C LEU A 413 7.84 12.91 10.03
N ILE A 414 7.71 14.02 10.76
CA ILE A 414 6.92 15.19 10.34
C ILE A 414 7.88 16.27 9.86
N ASP A 415 7.59 16.87 8.71
CA ASP A 415 8.36 17.99 8.16
C ASP A 415 7.54 19.30 8.06
N ILE A 416 6.21 19.22 8.07
CA ILE A 416 5.31 20.37 8.02
C ILE A 416 4.24 20.25 9.09
N TRP A 417 3.97 21.35 9.78
CA TRP A 417 2.86 21.48 10.72
C TRP A 417 1.95 22.64 10.32
N GLU A 418 0.75 22.28 9.84
CA GLU A 418 -0.33 23.21 9.55
C GLU A 418 -1.18 23.48 10.79
N ILE A 419 -1.20 24.74 11.23
CA ILE A 419 -1.92 25.14 12.44
C ILE A 419 -3.08 26.05 12.05
N SER A 420 -4.28 25.63 12.47
CA SER A 420 -5.50 26.39 12.24
C SER A 420 -5.96 27.13 13.49
N ASP A 421 -6.32 28.41 13.36
CA ASP A 421 -7.07 29.17 14.37
C ASP A 421 -7.78 30.36 13.71
N LEU A 422 -8.51 31.16 14.48
CA LEU A 422 -8.95 32.49 14.07
C LEU A 422 -7.73 33.35 13.72
N PHE A 423 -7.82 34.13 12.63
CA PHE A 423 -6.69 34.93 12.14
C PHE A 423 -6.00 35.76 13.24
N GLN A 424 -6.80 36.41 14.10
CA GLN A 424 -6.32 37.25 15.21
C GLN A 424 -5.55 36.49 16.30
N LYS A 425 -5.74 35.17 16.40
CA LYS A 425 -5.06 34.31 17.38
C LYS A 425 -3.82 33.63 16.81
N LEU A 426 -3.68 33.56 15.49
CA LEU A 426 -2.55 32.88 14.85
C LEU A 426 -1.19 33.39 15.33
N PRO A 427 -0.93 34.71 15.52
CA PRO A 427 0.37 35.18 16.03
C PRO A 427 0.77 34.55 17.37
N SER A 428 -0.14 34.52 18.35
CA SER A 428 0.15 33.95 19.66
C SER A 428 0.25 32.42 19.64
N VAL A 429 -0.48 31.78 18.73
CA VAL A 429 -0.36 30.34 18.50
C VAL A 429 1.01 30.00 17.92
N VAL A 430 1.47 30.75 16.90
CA VAL A 430 2.81 30.57 16.31
C VAL A 430 3.90 30.78 17.35
N GLU A 431 3.81 31.84 18.16
CA GLU A 431 4.77 32.09 19.25
C GLU A 431 4.84 30.91 20.24
N ALA A 432 3.69 30.34 20.60
CA ALA A 432 3.62 29.22 21.53
C ALA A 432 4.20 27.91 20.97
N VAL A 433 4.04 27.66 19.67
CA VAL A 433 4.44 26.40 19.04
C VAL A 433 5.84 26.42 18.42
N ALA A 434 6.37 27.61 18.09
CA ALA A 434 7.66 27.80 17.42
C ALA A 434 8.83 27.08 18.13
N PRO A 435 8.97 27.10 19.47
CA PRO A 435 10.05 26.37 20.14
C PRO A 435 10.02 24.86 19.86
N THR A 436 8.82 24.28 19.82
CA THR A 436 8.62 22.85 19.56
C THR A 436 8.90 22.51 18.11
N ALA A 437 8.38 23.31 17.17
CA ALA A 437 8.61 23.13 15.74
C ALA A 437 10.10 23.25 15.39
N ASN A 438 10.77 24.28 15.91
CA ASN A 438 12.20 24.52 15.71
C ASN A 438 13.05 23.38 16.30
N ALA A 439 12.70 22.88 17.49
CA ALA A 439 13.37 21.73 18.09
C ALA A 439 13.19 20.45 17.25
N ALA A 440 12.04 20.25 16.62
CA ALA A 440 11.77 19.10 15.77
C ALA A 440 12.27 19.26 14.32
N GLY A 441 12.60 20.48 13.87
CA GLY A 441 12.97 20.79 12.49
C GLY A 441 11.77 20.83 11.54
N ILE A 442 10.62 21.28 12.03
CA ILE A 442 9.33 21.29 11.33
C ILE A 442 9.02 22.70 10.82
N SER A 443 8.61 22.81 9.55
CA SER A 443 8.12 24.06 8.98
C SER A 443 6.70 24.37 9.45
N ILE A 444 6.43 25.61 9.84
CA ILE A 444 5.10 26.03 10.30
C ILE A 444 4.32 26.64 9.14
N PHE A 445 3.12 26.10 8.92
CA PHE A 445 2.15 26.66 7.99
C PHE A 445 0.92 27.13 8.77
N VAL A 446 0.41 28.32 8.46
CA VAL A 446 -0.78 28.85 9.13
C VAL A 446 -2.02 28.77 8.24
N SER A 447 -3.16 28.51 8.87
CA SER A 447 -4.45 28.35 8.21
C SER A 447 -5.50 29.13 9.00
N LYS A 448 -6.12 30.15 8.38
CA LYS A 448 -7.19 30.88 9.07
C LYS A 448 -8.49 30.09 9.05
N LEU A 449 -9.23 30.08 10.17
CA LEU A 449 -10.65 29.74 10.15
C LEU A 449 -11.44 30.88 9.49
N ARG A 450 -12.36 30.53 8.59
CA ARG A 450 -13.27 31.52 8.00
C ARG A 450 -14.39 31.85 8.99
N SER A 451 -14.67 33.14 9.14
CA SER A 451 -15.75 33.60 10.00
C SER A 451 -17.13 33.40 9.34
N ILE A 452 -18.19 33.38 10.14
CA ILE A 452 -19.58 33.34 9.63
C ILE A 452 -19.84 34.52 8.69
N ASP A 453 -19.33 35.71 9.03
CA ASP A 453 -19.53 36.93 8.24
C ASP A 453 -18.84 36.85 6.88
N GLU A 454 -17.69 36.17 6.79
CA GLU A 454 -17.01 35.90 5.52
C GLU A 454 -17.80 34.90 4.67
N LEU A 455 -18.34 33.84 5.28
CA LEU A 455 -19.16 32.84 4.58
C LEU A 455 -20.48 33.42 4.05
N VAL A 456 -21.08 34.37 4.78
CA VAL A 456 -22.33 35.05 4.38
C VAL A 456 -22.08 36.10 3.29
N ARG A 457 -20.92 36.77 3.28
CA ARG A 457 -20.55 37.75 2.24
C ARG A 457 -20.33 37.13 0.86
N ASP A 458 -19.88 35.89 0.80
CA ASP A 458 -19.69 35.14 -0.45
C ASP A 458 -21.01 34.63 -1.07
N GLY A 459 -22.17 35.02 -0.51
CA GLY A 459 -23.48 34.64 -1.04
C GLY A 459 -23.84 33.17 -0.84
N GLU A 460 -23.05 32.42 -0.07
CA GLU A 460 -23.36 31.04 0.27
C GLU A 460 -24.52 30.99 1.29
N LYS A 461 -25.42 30.02 1.12
CA LYS A 461 -26.35 29.65 2.20
C LYS A 461 -25.51 29.23 3.41
N TYR A 462 -25.79 29.77 4.59
CA TYR A 462 -25.09 29.36 5.80
C TYR A 462 -25.35 27.87 6.09
N TYR A 463 -24.29 27.07 6.03
CA TYR A 463 -24.27 25.69 6.47
C TYR A 463 -23.40 25.58 7.73
N HIS A 464 -23.76 24.70 8.67
CA HIS A 464 -22.94 24.42 9.87
C HIS A 464 -21.68 23.62 9.49
N THR A 465 -20.77 24.26 8.75
CA THR A 465 -19.58 23.62 8.18
C THR A 465 -18.36 24.44 8.49
N THR A 466 -17.39 23.83 9.16
CA THR A 466 -16.09 24.45 9.43
C THR A 466 -15.34 24.61 8.11
N SER A 467 -14.88 25.84 7.83
CA SER A 467 -14.06 26.17 6.67
C SER A 467 -12.78 26.83 7.14
N HIS A 468 -11.64 26.41 6.59
CA HIS A 468 -10.32 26.94 6.91
C HIS A 468 -9.48 27.10 5.65
N GLY A 469 -8.46 27.95 5.72
CA GLY A 469 -7.57 28.33 4.63
C GLY A 469 -7.84 29.75 4.11
N PHE A 470 -6.80 30.35 3.55
CA PHE A 470 -6.84 31.63 2.85
C PHE A 470 -7.42 31.47 1.44
N THR A 471 -7.87 32.59 0.87
CA THR A 471 -8.15 32.76 -0.56
C THR A 471 -7.20 33.80 -1.15
N PRO A 472 -7.05 33.88 -2.49
CA PRO A 472 -6.26 34.93 -3.13
C PRO A 472 -6.72 36.36 -2.78
N ASP A 473 -7.97 36.56 -2.37
CA ASP A 473 -8.51 37.87 -2.00
C ASP A 473 -7.99 38.37 -0.63
N ASP A 474 -7.32 37.51 0.15
CA ASP A 474 -6.82 37.82 1.49
C ASP A 474 -5.47 38.57 1.48
N GLY A 475 -5.10 39.22 0.39
CA GLY A 475 -3.76 39.80 0.17
C GLY A 475 -3.20 40.66 1.31
N ARG A 476 -4.05 41.41 2.04
CA ARG A 476 -3.60 42.17 3.22
C ARG A 476 -3.20 41.29 4.40
N GLN A 477 -3.99 40.24 4.68
CA GLN A 477 -3.69 39.27 5.73
C GLN A 477 -2.46 38.45 5.38
N LEU A 478 -2.29 38.10 4.09
CA LEU A 478 -1.10 37.41 3.60
C LEU A 478 0.17 38.24 3.75
N ALA A 479 0.11 39.55 3.46
CA ALA A 479 1.23 40.45 3.70
C ALA A 479 1.58 40.54 5.19
N GLU A 480 0.58 40.59 6.08
CA GLU A 480 0.79 40.57 7.53
C GLU A 480 1.46 39.28 8.00
N VAL A 481 1.03 38.12 7.50
CA VAL A 481 1.62 36.81 7.86
C VAL A 481 3.08 36.72 7.43
N ALA A 482 3.46 37.33 6.31
CA ALA A 482 4.84 37.32 5.83
C ALA A 482 5.82 38.12 6.70
N ASP A 483 5.30 39.04 7.53
CA ASP A 483 6.10 39.76 8.52
C ASP A 483 6.25 38.98 9.85
N TRP A 484 5.61 37.80 9.98
CA TRP A 484 5.68 36.99 11.21
C TRP A 484 6.93 36.11 11.23
N ASP A 485 7.60 36.07 12.38
CA ASP A 485 8.69 35.14 12.62
C ASP A 485 8.18 33.69 12.73
N ASN A 486 8.99 32.73 12.27
CA ASN A 486 8.72 31.29 12.34
C ASN A 486 7.51 30.81 11.53
N VAL A 487 7.08 31.54 10.49
CA VAL A 487 6.08 31.05 9.53
C VAL A 487 6.72 30.83 8.16
N ASP A 488 6.63 29.61 7.66
CA ASP A 488 7.19 29.22 6.36
C ASP A 488 6.17 29.30 5.22
N GLY A 489 4.87 29.18 5.55
CA GLY A 489 3.83 29.15 4.54
C GLY A 489 2.41 29.28 5.05
N VAL A 490 1.49 29.27 4.10
CA VAL A 490 0.05 29.47 4.33
C VAL A 490 -0.77 28.39 3.62
N VAL A 491 -1.90 28.04 4.23
CA VAL A 491 -2.84 27.05 3.67
C VAL A 491 -3.92 27.77 2.87
N PHE A 492 -4.12 27.36 1.61
CA PHE A 492 -5.19 27.83 0.74
C PHE A 492 -6.25 26.76 0.55
N ARG A 493 -7.52 27.16 0.62
CA ARG A 493 -8.65 26.28 0.31
C ARG A 493 -9.10 26.50 -1.12
N ILE A 494 -9.08 25.45 -1.93
CA ILE A 494 -9.49 25.53 -3.34
C ILE A 494 -10.90 24.94 -3.49
N SER A 495 -11.83 25.75 -4.00
CA SER A 495 -13.21 25.31 -4.20
C SER A 495 -13.32 24.25 -5.31
N GLY A 496 -14.37 23.42 -5.26
CA GLY A 496 -14.60 22.38 -6.26
C GLY A 496 -14.84 22.95 -7.67
N GLU A 497 -15.33 24.18 -7.74
CA GLU A 497 -15.63 24.90 -8.98
C GLU A 497 -14.38 25.51 -9.65
N THR A 498 -13.28 25.64 -8.90
CA THR A 498 -12.01 26.20 -9.40
C THR A 498 -11.08 25.07 -9.81
N ALA A 499 -10.61 25.09 -11.06
CA ALA A 499 -9.59 24.17 -11.56
C ALA A 499 -8.29 24.31 -10.74
N PRO A 500 -7.66 23.20 -10.27
CA PRO A 500 -6.43 23.27 -9.48
C PRO A 500 -5.32 24.06 -10.16
N TRP A 501 -5.16 23.94 -11.48
CA TRP A 501 -4.13 24.68 -12.23
C TRP A 501 -4.33 26.19 -12.14
N ARG A 502 -5.56 26.67 -12.38
CA ARG A 502 -5.90 28.09 -12.28
C ARG A 502 -5.72 28.61 -10.85
N ALA A 503 -6.18 27.84 -9.87
CA ALA A 503 -6.02 28.20 -8.46
C ALA A 503 -4.53 28.36 -8.08
N ALA A 504 -3.66 27.50 -8.61
CA ALA A 504 -2.22 27.60 -8.38
C ALA A 504 -1.62 28.89 -8.95
N GLN A 505 -2.08 29.36 -10.12
CA GLN A 505 -1.64 30.63 -10.69
C GLN A 505 -2.04 31.82 -9.81
N ASP A 506 -3.30 31.87 -9.37
CA ASP A 506 -3.79 32.92 -8.49
C ASP A 506 -3.01 32.94 -7.16
N VAL A 507 -2.77 31.76 -6.58
CA VAL A 507 -1.98 31.59 -5.35
C VAL A 507 -0.51 31.98 -5.55
N ALA A 508 0.08 31.64 -6.69
CA ALA A 508 1.47 31.98 -7.01
C ALA A 508 1.66 33.49 -7.06
N ASP A 509 0.71 34.23 -7.64
CA ASP A 509 0.80 35.68 -7.77
C ASP A 509 0.69 36.38 -6.41
N VAL A 510 -0.21 35.93 -5.53
CA VAL A 510 -0.35 36.53 -4.18
C VAL A 510 0.78 36.13 -3.21
N CYS A 511 1.40 34.97 -3.40
CA CYS A 511 2.52 34.51 -2.56
C CYS A 511 3.89 34.97 -3.07
N ARG A 512 4.00 35.45 -4.32
CA ARG A 512 5.28 35.86 -4.92
C ARG A 512 5.94 37.00 -4.17
N VAL A 513 5.18 38.05 -3.84
CA VAL A 513 5.72 39.24 -3.16
C VAL A 513 6.08 38.96 -1.70
N PRO A 514 5.24 38.27 -0.91
CA PRO A 514 5.53 38.01 0.50
C PRO A 514 6.56 36.88 0.72
N GLY A 515 6.89 36.09 -0.30
CA GLY A 515 7.90 35.01 -0.19
C GLY A 515 7.44 33.78 0.59
N LEU A 516 6.14 33.63 0.83
CA LEU A 516 5.54 32.50 1.55
C LEU A 516 5.41 31.26 0.66
N LYS A 517 5.60 30.08 1.24
CA LYS A 517 5.18 28.81 0.61
C LYS A 517 3.66 28.64 0.71
N ALA A 518 3.09 27.81 -0.15
CA ALA A 518 1.66 27.54 -0.15
C ALA A 518 1.36 26.05 0.05
N SER A 519 0.27 25.76 0.77
CA SER A 519 -0.34 24.44 0.86
C SER A 519 -1.76 24.51 0.31
N LEU A 520 -2.00 23.89 -0.84
CA LEU A 520 -3.26 23.95 -1.58
C LEU A 520 -4.13 22.75 -1.21
N HIS A 521 -5.29 22.99 -0.62
CA HIS A 521 -6.25 21.95 -0.24
C HIS A 521 -7.35 21.88 -1.29
N ILE A 522 -7.23 20.88 -2.15
CA ILE A 522 -8.12 20.66 -3.30
C ILE A 522 -9.36 19.93 -2.82
N ARG A 523 -10.48 20.66 -2.77
CA ARG A 523 -11.79 20.09 -2.44
C ARG A 523 -12.31 19.22 -3.59
N MET A 524 -12.70 17.98 -3.30
CA MET A 524 -13.26 17.02 -4.27
C MET A 524 -14.79 16.96 -4.22
N THR A 525 -15.44 18.11 -4.05
CA THR A 525 -16.90 18.22 -4.05
C THR A 525 -17.34 19.54 -4.63
N THR A 526 -18.43 19.53 -5.38
CA THR A 526 -19.14 20.73 -5.83
C THR A 526 -20.52 20.84 -5.18
N GLY A 527 -21.00 22.06 -4.99
CA GLY A 527 -22.35 22.33 -4.49
C GLY A 527 -22.57 22.16 -2.98
N SER A 528 -23.86 22.07 -2.61
CA SER A 528 -24.34 22.09 -1.21
C SER A 528 -24.21 20.73 -0.51
N PRO A 529 -24.23 20.68 0.85
CA PRO A 529 -24.38 19.42 1.58
C PRO A 529 -25.47 18.51 0.99
N GLY A 530 -25.21 17.21 0.92
CA GLY A 530 -26.10 16.22 0.31
C GLY A 530 -26.01 16.10 -1.22
N SER A 531 -25.27 16.98 -1.92
CA SER A 531 -24.92 16.74 -3.32
C SER A 531 -24.06 15.48 -3.44
N THR A 532 -24.20 14.77 -4.55
CA THR A 532 -23.42 13.56 -4.82
C THR A 532 -22.82 13.64 -6.23
N PRO A 533 -21.72 14.38 -6.44
CA PRO A 533 -20.98 14.27 -7.69
C PRO A 533 -20.29 12.89 -7.71
N LEU A 534 -20.81 11.96 -8.49
CA LEU A 534 -20.21 10.65 -8.79
C LEU A 534 -19.72 10.71 -10.24
N ASP A 535 -18.57 11.33 -10.45
CA ASP A 535 -18.00 11.53 -11.79
C ASP A 535 -16.52 11.19 -11.77
N ASP A 536 -16.20 9.97 -12.23
CA ASP A 536 -14.82 9.45 -12.30
C ASP A 536 -13.94 10.33 -13.21
N ASP A 537 -14.51 10.88 -14.29
CA ASP A 537 -13.81 11.74 -15.25
C ASP A 537 -13.46 13.09 -14.62
N TRP A 538 -14.37 13.67 -13.85
CA TRP A 538 -14.11 14.91 -13.10
C TRP A 538 -13.04 14.70 -12.02
N VAL A 539 -13.12 13.62 -11.25
CA VAL A 539 -12.11 13.28 -10.22
C VAL A 539 -10.75 13.06 -10.87
N ALA A 540 -10.69 12.31 -11.98
CA ALA A 540 -9.46 12.03 -12.71
C ALA A 540 -8.78 13.30 -13.24
N ASN A 541 -9.52 14.18 -13.91
CA ASN A 541 -8.98 15.44 -14.41
C ASN A 541 -8.47 16.34 -13.27
N ARG A 542 -9.25 16.45 -12.19
CA ARG A 542 -8.88 17.27 -11.03
C ARG A 542 -7.65 16.72 -10.31
N ALA A 543 -7.51 15.40 -10.22
CA ALA A 543 -6.34 14.75 -9.65
C ALA A 543 -5.09 14.96 -10.52
N ALA A 544 -5.23 14.86 -11.84
CA ALA A 544 -4.17 15.14 -12.80
C ALA A 544 -3.63 16.57 -12.67
N GLU A 545 -4.53 17.57 -12.69
CA GLU A 545 -4.13 18.97 -12.53
C GLU A 545 -3.42 19.21 -11.19
N ALA A 546 -3.95 18.66 -10.10
CA ALA A 546 -3.35 18.79 -8.77
C ALA A 546 -1.93 18.19 -8.71
N LEU A 547 -1.72 17.03 -9.35
CA LEU A 547 -0.40 16.42 -9.48
C LEU A 547 0.56 17.31 -10.29
N VAL A 548 0.12 17.81 -11.45
CA VAL A 548 0.95 18.68 -12.30
C VAL A 548 1.31 19.99 -11.60
N VAL A 549 0.39 20.60 -10.84
CA VAL A 549 0.67 21.78 -10.01
C VAL A 549 1.84 21.51 -9.07
N SER A 550 1.81 20.39 -8.33
CA SER A 550 2.88 20.06 -7.38
C SER A 550 4.25 19.83 -8.05
N ALA A 551 4.23 19.35 -9.30
CA ALA A 551 5.42 19.11 -10.10
C ALA A 551 5.98 20.42 -10.69
N ALA A 552 5.11 21.32 -11.15
CA ALA A 552 5.46 22.61 -11.74
C ALA A 552 5.86 23.67 -10.69
N HIS A 553 5.32 23.61 -9.48
CA HIS A 553 5.56 24.61 -8.44
C HIS A 553 6.35 24.03 -7.25
N SER A 554 7.64 24.40 -7.15
CA SER A 554 8.53 23.93 -6.08
C SER A 554 8.19 24.46 -4.69
N ASN A 555 7.43 25.55 -4.60
CA ASN A 555 7.00 26.20 -3.36
C ASN A 555 5.55 25.85 -2.96
N MET A 556 4.91 24.89 -3.62
CA MET A 556 3.52 24.51 -3.38
C MET A 556 3.38 23.04 -3.00
N HIS A 557 2.77 22.79 -1.85
CA HIS A 557 2.24 21.47 -1.48
C HIS A 557 0.79 21.38 -1.93
N VAL A 558 0.35 20.21 -2.40
CA VAL A 558 -1.00 20.00 -2.92
C VAL A 558 -1.61 18.75 -2.30
N TYR A 559 -2.77 18.91 -1.68
CA TYR A 559 -3.52 17.82 -1.05
C TYR A 559 -4.89 17.69 -1.66
N ILE A 560 -5.21 16.49 -2.14
CA ILE A 560 -6.58 16.12 -2.51
C ILE A 560 -7.32 15.65 -1.26
N ASP A 561 -8.51 16.19 -1.02
CA ASP A 561 -9.20 15.98 0.25
C ASP A 561 -10.02 14.68 0.38
N THR A 562 -9.98 13.85 -0.67
CA THR A 562 -10.76 12.62 -0.81
C THR A 562 -9.91 11.53 -1.46
N PHE A 563 -9.27 10.70 -0.63
CA PHE A 563 -8.53 9.53 -1.08
C PHE A 563 -9.46 8.36 -1.43
N ALA A 564 -10.30 7.95 -0.48
CA ALA A 564 -11.27 6.89 -0.68
C ALA A 564 -12.68 7.48 -0.72
N ASP A 565 -13.62 6.75 -1.31
CA ASP A 565 -15.03 7.12 -1.31
C ASP A 565 -15.53 7.45 0.11
N VAL A 566 -16.32 8.52 0.17
CA VAL A 566 -17.08 8.92 1.36
C VAL A 566 -18.54 8.79 1.00
N ASP A 567 -19.12 7.67 1.38
CA ASP A 567 -20.50 7.26 1.07
C ASP A 567 -21.52 7.72 2.14
N ARG A 568 -21.05 8.28 3.25
CA ARG A 568 -21.83 8.66 4.44
C ARG A 568 -21.46 10.05 4.96
N GLY A 569 -22.38 10.71 5.67
CA GLY A 569 -22.18 12.04 6.25
C GLY A 569 -22.71 13.20 5.39
N TYR A 570 -22.30 14.43 5.72
CA TYR A 570 -22.84 15.66 5.11
C TYR A 570 -22.44 15.87 3.65
N TYR A 571 -21.24 15.43 3.29
CA TYR A 571 -20.69 15.54 1.94
C TYR A 571 -20.26 14.17 1.49
N ARG A 572 -21.02 13.59 0.57
CA ARG A 572 -20.60 12.38 -0.13
C ARG A 572 -19.55 12.77 -1.16
N ARG A 573 -18.49 11.97 -1.25
CA ARG A 573 -17.30 12.30 -2.05
C ARG A 573 -16.82 11.06 -2.78
N HIS A 574 -16.42 11.27 -4.03
CA HIS A 574 -15.92 10.23 -4.91
C HIS A 574 -14.39 10.25 -4.85
N GLY A 575 -13.80 9.15 -4.42
CA GLY A 575 -12.36 9.03 -4.17
C GLY A 575 -11.57 8.61 -5.40
N VAL A 576 -10.26 8.47 -5.23
CA VAL A 576 -9.39 7.82 -6.22
C VAL A 576 -9.43 6.29 -6.09
N VAL A 577 -9.88 5.79 -4.94
CA VAL A 577 -10.24 4.40 -4.71
C VAL A 577 -11.64 4.30 -4.13
N ASP A 578 -12.31 3.17 -4.36
CA ASP A 578 -13.62 2.92 -3.78
C ASP A 578 -13.53 2.57 -2.27
N ARG A 579 -14.66 2.17 -1.67
CA ARG A 579 -14.71 1.77 -0.26
C ARG A 579 -14.06 0.41 0.05
N TYR A 580 -13.82 -0.42 -0.95
CA TYR A 580 -12.97 -1.61 -0.86
C TYR A 580 -11.50 -1.24 -0.98
N TYR A 581 -11.16 0.01 -1.30
CA TYR A 581 -9.83 0.43 -1.74
C TYR A 581 -9.42 -0.20 -3.09
N ASN A 582 -10.40 -0.50 -3.95
CA ASN A 582 -10.13 -0.88 -5.33
C ASN A 582 -9.86 0.38 -6.19
N PRO A 583 -8.89 0.31 -7.12
CA PRO A 583 -8.56 1.42 -8.02
C PRO A 583 -9.75 1.97 -8.82
N ARG A 584 -9.89 3.30 -8.87
CA ARG A 584 -10.76 4.01 -9.83
C ARG A 584 -9.92 4.67 -10.93
N GLN A 585 -10.57 5.32 -11.90
CA GLN A 585 -9.88 5.97 -13.03
C GLN A 585 -8.80 6.97 -12.58
N ALA A 586 -9.10 7.80 -11.58
CA ALA A 586 -8.16 8.77 -11.03
C ALA A 586 -6.90 8.12 -10.41
N PHE A 587 -7.02 6.92 -9.85
CA PHE A 587 -5.86 6.16 -9.37
C PHE A 587 -4.88 5.85 -10.51
N TYR A 588 -5.38 5.35 -11.65
CA TYR A 588 -4.52 5.01 -12.79
C TYR A 588 -3.87 6.25 -13.40
N VAL A 589 -4.63 7.35 -13.47
CA VAL A 589 -4.09 8.65 -13.88
C VAL A 589 -2.91 9.05 -12.99
N LEU A 590 -3.06 9.01 -11.67
CA LEU A 590 -1.97 9.34 -10.75
C LEU A 590 -0.80 8.38 -10.85
N ARG A 591 -1.06 7.06 -10.92
CA ARG A 591 -0.03 6.01 -11.06
C ARG A 591 0.85 6.25 -12.28
N TYR A 592 0.25 6.40 -13.46
CA TYR A 592 1.00 6.53 -14.70
C TYR A 592 1.59 7.94 -14.89
N MET A 593 0.88 9.01 -14.48
CA MET A 593 1.43 10.36 -14.57
C MET A 593 2.63 10.56 -13.65
N ASN A 594 2.65 9.99 -12.43
CA ASN A 594 3.83 10.05 -11.59
C ASN A 594 5.05 9.40 -12.26
N GLY A 595 4.85 8.27 -12.94
CA GLY A 595 5.88 7.63 -13.76
C GLY A 595 6.41 8.52 -14.88
N VAL A 596 5.52 9.05 -15.72
CA VAL A 596 5.88 9.95 -16.82
C VAL A 596 6.60 11.21 -16.33
N LEU A 597 6.11 11.82 -15.24
CA LEU A 597 6.75 13.00 -14.67
C LEU A 597 8.13 12.68 -14.13
N ALA A 598 8.33 11.53 -13.47
CA ALA A 598 9.65 11.15 -12.99
C ALA A 598 10.65 10.92 -14.13
N ASP A 599 10.23 10.28 -15.22
CA ASP A 599 11.07 10.06 -16.40
C ASP A 599 11.40 11.40 -17.11
N GLY A 600 10.37 12.23 -17.34
CA GLY A 600 10.47 13.50 -18.07
C GLY A 600 11.26 14.59 -17.31
N PHE A 601 11.14 14.67 -15.99
CA PHE A 601 11.92 15.60 -15.17
C PHE A 601 13.39 15.18 -15.02
N SER A 602 13.74 13.92 -15.27
CA SER A 602 15.14 13.48 -15.27
C SER A 602 15.90 13.92 -16.54
N ALA A 603 15.16 14.24 -17.63
CA ALA A 603 15.73 14.46 -18.95
C ALA A 603 15.90 15.94 -19.34
N GLN A 604 15.39 16.91 -18.58
CA GLN A 604 15.52 18.33 -18.91
C GLN A 604 15.94 19.19 -17.72
N THR A 605 17.11 19.81 -17.91
CA THR A 605 17.71 20.93 -17.20
C THR A 605 16.72 21.87 -16.53
N GLY A 606 16.89 22.10 -15.22
CA GLY A 606 16.90 23.40 -14.52
C GLY A 606 15.79 24.44 -14.69
N ASP A 607 14.91 24.30 -15.66
CA ASP A 607 13.86 25.24 -16.02
C ASP A 607 12.51 24.57 -15.76
N VAL A 608 11.77 25.23 -14.86
CA VAL A 608 10.37 24.98 -14.56
C VAL A 608 9.61 24.83 -15.87
N PHE A 609 8.82 23.77 -16.03
CA PHE A 609 7.80 23.73 -17.05
C PHE A 609 6.83 24.89 -16.75
N THR A 610 7.04 26.04 -17.39
CA THR A 610 6.09 27.15 -17.40
C THR A 610 5.24 27.00 -18.65
N PRO A 611 3.99 26.53 -18.57
CA PRO A 611 3.06 26.72 -19.67
C PRO A 611 2.84 28.23 -19.81
N ALA A 612 3.36 28.81 -20.89
CA ALA A 612 3.23 30.23 -21.21
C ALA A 612 1.80 30.64 -21.63
N HIS A 613 0.77 29.89 -21.21
CA HIS A 613 -0.60 30.08 -21.64
C HIS A 613 -1.54 30.16 -20.42
N ALA A 614 -2.10 31.34 -20.20
CA ALA A 614 -3.09 31.61 -19.17
C ALA A 614 -4.39 30.78 -19.33
N ASP A 615 -4.60 30.20 -20.52
CA ASP A 615 -5.78 29.39 -20.87
C ASP A 615 -5.48 27.88 -21.02
N ALA A 616 -4.29 27.41 -20.61
CA ALA A 616 -3.97 25.98 -20.70
C ALA A 616 -4.78 25.17 -19.68
N SER A 617 -5.74 24.37 -20.16
CA SER A 617 -6.35 23.27 -19.41
C SER A 617 -5.63 21.97 -19.73
N ILE A 618 -5.38 21.15 -18.71
CA ILE A 618 -4.95 19.76 -18.91
C ILE A 618 -6.22 18.92 -18.87
N SER A 619 -6.77 18.60 -20.05
CA SER A 619 -7.87 17.64 -20.15
C SER A 619 -7.31 16.30 -20.59
N LEU A 620 -7.46 15.28 -19.74
CA LEU A 620 -7.15 13.89 -20.10
C LEU A 620 -8.31 13.22 -20.84
N ILE A 621 -9.46 13.90 -20.92
CA ILE A 621 -10.69 13.39 -21.53
C ILE A 621 -11.13 14.38 -22.61
N ASP A 622 -11.49 13.84 -23.78
CA ASP A 622 -12.02 14.62 -24.90
C ASP A 622 -13.28 15.38 -24.47
N GLU A 623 -13.25 16.72 -24.59
CA GLU A 623 -14.37 17.58 -24.20
C GLU A 623 -15.68 17.24 -24.95
N ASN A 624 -15.60 16.50 -26.06
CA ASN A 624 -16.76 16.02 -26.83
C ASN A 624 -17.52 14.85 -26.20
N LYS A 625 -17.11 14.35 -25.02
CA LYS A 625 -17.78 13.23 -24.31
C LYS A 625 -18.55 13.64 -23.04
N ARG A 626 -18.68 14.93 -22.72
CA ARG A 626 -19.45 15.43 -21.57
C ARG A 626 -20.96 15.47 -21.82
#